data_AF-A0A7R9FE14-F1
#
_entry.id   AF-A0A7R9FE14-F1
#
_cell.length_a   1.000
_cell.length_b   1.000
_cell.length_c   1.000
_cell.angle_alpha   90.00
_cell.angle_beta   90.00
_cell.angle_gamma   90.00
#
_symmetry.space_group_name_H-M   'P 1'
#
loop_
_entity.id
_entity.type
_entity.pdbx_description
1 polymer ?
#
loop_
_entity_poly.entity_id
_entity_poly.type
_entity_poly.pdbx_seq_one_letter_code
_entity_poly.pdbx_strand_id
1 'polypeptide(L)'
;MKAVVWSDCFQVVMLFLSMFAVLIKGTADIGGFGVVWSRNSDAGRVQLFNWNMDPTERYTVWSTVIGAAFLHTAVYGANQLQVQRYLTVSTVRQAIK
;
A
#
# COMPACT_ATOMS: atom_id res chain seq x y z
N MET A 1 -1.14 3.48 25.70
CA MET A 1 -1.58 3.96 24.36
C MET A 1 -0.73 5.12 23.83
N LYS A 2 -0.56 6.25 24.54
CA LYS A 2 0.22 7.39 24.01
C LYS A 2 1.67 7.06 23.59
N ALA A 3 2.40 6.28 24.41
CA ALA A 3 3.77 5.87 24.09
C ALA A 3 3.86 4.95 22.86
N VAL A 4 2.91 4.01 22.73
CA VAL A 4 2.83 3.08 21.59
C VAL A 4 2.51 3.81 20.28
N VAL A 5 1.60 4.79 20.31
CA VAL A 5 1.29 5.60 19.12
C VAL A 5 2.50 6.41 18.66
N TRP A 6 3.32 6.90 19.60
CA TRP A 6 4.54 7.62 19.26
C TRP A 6 5.61 6.71 18.63
N SER A 7 5.80 5.50 19.17
CA SER A 7 6.70 4.51 18.55
C SER A 7 6.21 4.05 17.18
N ASP A 8 4.90 3.83 17.01
CA ASP A 8 4.31 3.46 15.71
C ASP A 8 4.56 4.57 14.66
N CYS A 9 4.43 5.84 15.05
CA CYS A 9 4.71 6.97 14.17
C CYS A 9 6.18 6.98 13.71
N PHE A 10 7.11 6.84 14.64
CA PHE A 10 8.54 6.77 14.31
C PHE A 10 8.86 5.58 13.41
N GLN A 11 8.27 4.41 13.68
CA GLN A 11 8.46 3.21 12.87
C GLN A 11 8.00 3.42 11.42
N VAL A 12 6.85 4.04 11.19
CA VAL A 12 6.34 4.32 9.84
C VAL A 12 7.31 5.22 9.08
N VAL A 13 7.84 6.28 9.71
CA VAL A 13 8.84 7.17 9.10
C VAL A 13 10.10 6.39 8.70
N MET A 14 10.63 5.58 9.61
CA MET A 14 11.83 4.77 9.35
C MET A 14 11.61 3.75 8.23
N LEU A 15 10.41 3.18 8.13
CA LEU A 15 10.05 2.24 7.07
C LEU A 15 10.07 2.92 5.70
N PHE A 16 9.47 4.11 5.58
CA PHE A 16 9.51 4.88 4.34
C PHE A 16 10.94 5.30 3.97
N LEU A 17 11.73 5.80 4.92
CA LEU A 17 13.13 6.18 4.67
C LEU A 17 13.95 5.00 4.16
N SER A 18 13.80 3.83 4.80
CA SER A 18 14.52 2.61 4.41
C SER A 18 14.09 2.14 3.01
N MET A 19 12.79 2.17 2.72
CA MET A 19 12.25 1.83 1.40
C MET A 19 12.82 2.74 0.32
N PHE A 20 12.81 4.06 0.52
CA PHE A 20 13.37 5.00 -0.44
C PHE A 20 14.88 4.87 -0.60
N ALA A 21 15.61 4.66 0.51
CA ALA A 21 17.05 4.44 0.45
C ALA A 21 17.41 3.22 -0.41
N VAL A 22 16.72 2.09 -0.22
CA VAL A 22 16.92 0.87 -1.02
C VAL A 22 16.52 1.09 -2.48
N LEU A 23 15.39 1.75 -2.74
CA LEU A 23 14.94 2.04 -4.11
C LEU A 23 15.93 2.93 -4.87
N ILE A 24 16.40 4.01 -4.24
CA ILE A 24 17.35 4.96 -4.86
C ILE A 24 18.69 4.27 -5.11
N LYS A 25 19.26 3.64 -4.07
CA LYS A 25 20.57 2.98 -4.18
C LYS A 25 20.52 1.83 -5.18
N GLY A 26 19.49 0.98 -5.11
CA GLY A 26 19.32 -0.13 -6.06
C GLY A 26 19.14 0.36 -7.50
N THR A 27 18.39 1.43 -7.71
CA THR A 27 18.23 2.03 -9.05
C THR A 27 19.54 2.63 -9.55
N ALA A 28 20.28 3.32 -8.69
CA ALA A 28 21.58 3.92 -9.04
C ALA A 28 22.61 2.84 -9.43
N ASP A 29 22.73 1.77 -8.64
CA ASP A 29 23.66 0.66 -8.89
C ASP A 29 23.42 -0.06 -10.23
N ILE A 30 22.15 -0.13 -10.66
CA ILE A 30 21.75 -0.80 -11.91
C ILE A 30 22.01 0.08 -13.15
N GLY A 31 22.33 1.37 -12.96
CA GLY A 31 22.57 2.33 -14.04
C GLY A 31 21.45 3.36 -14.23
N GLY A 32 20.58 3.54 -13.24
CA GLY A 32 19.53 4.55 -13.22
C GLY A 32 18.15 4.05 -13.67
N PHE A 33 17.16 4.94 -13.55
CA PHE A 33 15.75 4.61 -13.80
C PHE A 33 15.46 4.14 -15.23
N GLY A 34 16.12 4.73 -16.23
CA GLY A 34 15.94 4.34 -17.63
C GLY A 34 16.31 2.88 -17.91
N VAL A 35 17.40 2.40 -17.30
CA VAL A 35 17.82 0.99 -17.42
C VAL A 35 16.84 0.06 -16.71
N VAL A 36 16.36 0.45 -15.52
CA VAL A 36 15.33 -0.30 -14.80
C VAL A 36 14.05 -0.40 -15.63
N TRP A 37 13.60 0.69 -16.25
CA TRP A 37 12.40 0.71 -17.07
C TRP A 37 12.54 -0.17 -18.32
N SER A 38 13.62 -0.01 -19.08
CA SER A 38 13.88 -0.82 -20.29
C SER A 38 13.90 -2.31 -19.95
N ARG A 39 14.67 -2.71 -18.93
CA ARG A 39 14.75 -4.12 -18.52
C ARG A 39 13.41 -4.71 -18.11
N ASN A 40 12.58 -3.95 -17.42
CA ASN A 40 11.24 -4.42 -17.05
C ASN A 40 10.31 -4.49 -18.26
N SER A 41 10.43 -3.56 -19.22
CA SER A 41 9.67 -3.59 -20.47
C SER A 41 10.05 -4.82 -21.30
N ASP A 42 11.35 -5.07 -21.49
CA ASP A 42 11.87 -6.21 -22.26
C ASP A 42 11.50 -7.55 -21.63
N ALA A 43 11.43 -7.60 -20.29
CA ALA A 43 10.98 -8.77 -19.54
C ALA A 43 9.44 -8.91 -19.48
N GLY A 44 8.67 -8.04 -20.15
CA GLY A 44 7.21 -8.08 -20.16
C GLY A 44 6.56 -7.76 -18.82
N ARG A 45 7.27 -7.09 -17.90
CA ARG A 45 6.80 -6.78 -16.54
C ARG A 45 6.05 -5.45 -16.42
N VAL A 46 6.05 -4.63 -17.46
CA VAL A 46 5.34 -3.33 -17.50
C VAL A 46 3.88 -3.55 -17.96
N GLN A 47 3.15 -4.39 -17.23
CA GLN A 47 1.71 -4.59 -17.44
C GLN A 47 0.92 -3.71 -16.48
N LEU A 48 0.72 -2.45 -16.86
CA LEU A 48 0.14 -1.44 -15.97
C LEU A 48 -1.36 -1.65 -15.73
N PHE A 49 -2.10 -1.99 -16.78
CA PHE A 49 -3.55 -2.17 -16.71
C PHE A 49 -3.99 -3.36 -17.55
N ASN A 50 -4.64 -4.34 -16.90
CA ASN A 50 -5.29 -5.46 -17.56
C ASN A 50 -6.81 -5.37 -17.33
N TRP A 51 -7.56 -5.05 -18.39
CA TRP A 51 -9.01 -4.82 -18.36
C TRP A 51 -9.85 -6.07 -18.61
N ASN A 52 -9.23 -7.25 -18.75
CA ASN A 52 -9.94 -8.51 -18.98
C ASN A 52 -10.91 -8.81 -17.82
N MET A 53 -12.12 -9.25 -18.15
CA MET A 53 -13.16 -9.62 -17.19
C MET A 53 -13.14 -11.12 -16.83
N ASP A 54 -12.17 -11.87 -17.35
CA ASP A 54 -11.99 -13.28 -17.00
C ASP A 54 -11.71 -13.44 -15.49
N PRO A 55 -12.58 -14.12 -14.72
CA PRO A 55 -12.40 -14.32 -13.29
C PRO A 55 -11.30 -15.33 -12.94
N THR A 56 -10.77 -16.07 -13.92
CA THR A 56 -9.62 -16.97 -13.74
C THR A 56 -8.28 -16.24 -13.77
N GLU A 57 -8.24 -15.03 -14.33
CA GLU A 57 -7.06 -14.19 -14.29
C GLU A 57 -6.88 -13.54 -12.90
N ARG A 58 -5.75 -13.85 -12.25
CA ARG A 58 -5.50 -13.45 -10.86
C ARG A 58 -5.45 -11.93 -10.66
N TYR A 59 -4.79 -11.21 -11.55
CA TYR A 59 -4.56 -9.77 -11.43
C TYR A 59 -5.11 -9.03 -12.66
N THR A 60 -6.38 -8.65 -12.58
CA THR A 60 -7.03 -7.72 -13.50
C THR A 60 -7.41 -6.46 -12.72
N VAL A 61 -7.75 -5.38 -13.43
CA VAL A 61 -8.28 -4.17 -12.79
C VAL A 61 -9.52 -4.51 -11.98
N TRP A 62 -10.40 -5.38 -12.50
CA TRP A 62 -11.63 -5.79 -11.83
C TRP A 62 -11.36 -6.63 -10.57
N SER A 63 -10.54 -7.68 -10.67
CA SER A 63 -10.24 -8.52 -9.51
C SER A 63 -9.52 -7.74 -8.41
N THR A 64 -8.63 -6.82 -8.81
CA THR A 64 -7.88 -5.97 -7.89
C THR A 64 -8.77 -4.94 -7.21
N VAL A 65 -9.62 -4.21 -7.95
CA VAL A 65 -10.49 -3.18 -7.38
C VAL A 65 -11.54 -3.79 -6.46
N ILE A 66 -12.21 -4.87 -6.89
CA ILE A 66 -13.22 -5.54 -6.09
C ILE A 66 -12.56 -6.17 -4.85
N GLY A 67 -11.47 -6.90 -5.03
CA GLY A 67 -10.73 -7.51 -3.92
C GLY A 67 -10.23 -6.47 -2.91
N ALA A 68 -9.67 -5.36 -3.38
CA ALA A 68 -9.22 -4.26 -2.53
C ALA A 68 -10.38 -3.61 -1.77
N ALA A 69 -11.54 -3.42 -2.40
CA ALA A 69 -12.72 -2.85 -1.75
C ALA A 69 -13.17 -3.72 -0.56
N PHE A 70 -13.28 -5.04 -0.75
CA PHE A 70 -13.63 -5.97 0.34
C PHE A 70 -12.54 -6.02 1.42
N LEU A 71 -11.27 -6.08 1.02
CA LEU A 71 -10.14 -6.10 1.94
C LEU A 71 -10.13 -4.84 2.83
N HIS A 72 -10.24 -3.66 2.23
CA HIS A 72 -10.25 -2.41 2.99
C HIS A 72 -11.50 -2.28 3.86
N THR A 73 -12.66 -2.71 3.39
CA THR A 73 -13.88 -2.73 4.20
C THR A 73 -13.70 -3.63 5.43
N ALA A 74 -13.12 -4.82 5.29
CA ALA A 74 -12.84 -5.69 6.41
C ALA A 74 -11.81 -5.09 7.37
N VAL A 75 -10.71 -4.53 6.84
CA VAL A 75 -9.62 -3.96 7.64
C VAL A 75 -10.07 -2.73 8.42
N TYR A 76 -10.92 -1.86 7.87
CA TYR A 76 -11.32 -0.63 8.55
C TYR A 76 -12.68 -0.75 9.25
N GLY A 77 -13.61 -1.55 8.72
CA GLY A 77 -14.95 -1.69 9.27
C GLY A 77 -15.12 -2.84 10.27
N ALA A 78 -14.35 -3.92 10.13
CA ALA A 78 -14.52 -5.13 10.95
C ALA A 78 -13.28 -5.49 11.80
N ASN A 79 -12.16 -4.79 11.64
CA ASN A 79 -10.97 -5.03 12.46
C ASN A 79 -11.13 -4.38 13.84
N GLN A 80 -11.11 -5.22 14.87
CA GLN A 80 -11.23 -4.80 16.27
C GLN A 80 -10.27 -3.66 16.66
N LEU A 81 -9.01 -3.71 16.21
CA LEU A 81 -8.02 -2.69 16.56
C LEU A 81 -8.37 -1.31 15.95
N GLN A 82 -8.88 -1.30 14.71
CA GLN A 82 -9.25 -0.05 14.04
C GLN A 82 -10.54 0.52 14.62
N VAL A 83 -11.54 -0.33 14.87
CA VAL A 83 -12.80 0.08 15.51
C VAL A 83 -12.52 0.69 16.89
N GLN A 84 -11.66 0.08 17.70
CA GLN A 84 -11.26 0.62 19.00
C GLN A 84 -10.61 2.01 18.89
N ARG A 85 -9.74 2.24 17.90
CA ARG A 85 -9.13 3.56 17.67
C ARG A 85 -10.19 4.63 17.39
N TYR A 86 -11.17 4.35 16.56
CA TYR A 86 -12.25 5.29 16.26
C TYR A 86 -13.10 5.62 17.49
N LEU A 87 -13.37 4.64 18.35
CA LEU A 87 -14.15 4.83 19.59
C LEU A 87 -13.40 5.60 20.68
N THR A 88 -12.08 5.78 20.57
CA THR A 88 -11.30 6.58 21.54
C THR A 88 -11.35 8.09 21.28
N VAL A 89 -11.97 8.51 20.18
CA VAL A 89 -12.10 9.93 19.81
C VAL A 89 -13.37 10.51 20.44
N SER A 90 -13.28 11.75 20.94
CA SER A 90 -14.33 12.33 21.82
C SER A 90 -15.67 12.59 21.13
N THR A 91 -15.71 12.71 19.80
CA THR A 91 -16.95 12.95 19.05
C THR A 91 -16.89 12.26 17.69
N VAL A 92 -18.06 11.85 17.17
CA VAL A 92 -18.19 11.27 15.82
C VAL A 92 -17.64 12.21 14.74
N ARG A 93 -17.82 13.52 14.91
CA ARG A 93 -17.30 14.53 13.97
C ARG A 93 -15.77 14.58 13.92
N GLN A 94 -15.09 14.22 15.01
CA GLN A 94 -13.64 14.10 15.03
C GLN A 94 -13.15 12.75 14.49
N ALA A 95 -13.95 11.68 14.61
CA ALA A 95 -13.61 10.36 14.07
C ALA A 95 -13.75 10.27 12.53
N ILE A 96 -14.56 11.14 11.92
CA ILE A 96 -14.78 11.20 10.46
C ILE A 96 -13.72 12.07 9.75
N LYS A 97 -13.01 12.93 10.49
CA LYS A 97 -11.95 13.81 9.94
C LYS A 97 -10.62 13.09 9.85
#